data_AF-A0A8T7E9K8-F1
#
_entry.id   AF-A0A8T7E9K8-F1
#
_cell.length_a   1.000
_cell.length_b   1.000
_cell.length_c   1.000
_cell.angle_alpha   90.00
_cell.angle_beta   90.00
_cell.angle_gamma   90.00
#
_symmetry.space_group_name_H-M   'P 1'
#
loop_
_entity.id
_entity.type
_entity.pdbx_description
1 polymer ?
#
loop_
_entity_poly.entity_id
_entity_poly.type
_entity_poly.pdbx_seq_one_letter_code
_entity_poly.pdbx_strand_id
1 'polypeptide(L)'
;MKYQVYAGEQYIGQTNLEDRDTGMSVYMGVFNPTPSYDDFRPFFQSYLDCNSKGISDNQELDAFFQKLESLGLSIQRDGGIEIPTSWIQIFDYSTHIPGDNELEIHAQVIDPSKL
;
A
#
# COMPACT_ATOMS: atom_id res chain seq x y z
N MET A 1 -10.14 -11.09 -6.22
CA MET A 1 -9.68 -9.82 -6.82
C MET A 1 -8.64 -10.12 -7.88
N LYS A 2 -8.18 -9.13 -8.65
CA LYS A 2 -7.28 -9.35 -9.79
C LYS A 2 -5.80 -9.42 -9.42
N TYR A 3 -5.41 -8.73 -8.35
CA TYR A 3 -4.00 -8.61 -7.98
C TYR A 3 -3.78 -9.01 -6.52
N GLN A 4 -2.67 -9.71 -6.30
CA GLN A 4 -2.17 -10.15 -5.02
C GLN A 4 -1.08 -9.19 -4.55
N VAL A 5 -1.08 -8.84 -3.27
CA VAL A 5 -0.12 -7.92 -2.66
C VAL A 5 0.72 -8.69 -1.66
N TYR A 6 2.03 -8.49 -1.72
CA TYR A 6 3.01 -9.17 -0.89
C TYR A 6 3.88 -8.17 -0.13
N ALA A 7 4.36 -8.56 1.04
CA ALA A 7 5.48 -7.96 1.75
C ALA A 7 6.62 -8.98 1.79
N GLY A 8 7.62 -8.81 0.92
CA GLY A 8 8.60 -9.85 0.62
C GLY A 8 7.90 -11.08 0.05
N GLU A 9 8.05 -12.22 0.72
CA GLU A 9 7.40 -13.48 0.31
C GLU A 9 6.01 -13.68 0.94
N GLN A 10 5.61 -12.82 1.87
CA GLN A 10 4.36 -12.99 2.61
C GLN A 10 3.19 -12.35 1.85
N TYR A 11 2.21 -13.17 1.47
CA TYR A 11 0.95 -12.69 0.90
C TYR A 11 0.15 -11.97 1.99
N ILE A 12 -0.10 -10.67 1.80
CA ILE A 12 -0.75 -9.81 2.80
C ILE A 12 -2.18 -9.41 2.41
N GLY A 13 -2.54 -9.45 1.12
CA GLY A 13 -3.90 -9.13 0.71
C GLY A 13 -4.06 -8.99 -0.79
N GLN A 14 -5.18 -8.45 -1.23
CA GLN A 14 -5.49 -8.34 -2.65
C GLN A 14 -6.19 -7.02 -2.98
N THR A 15 -6.13 -6.61 -4.25
CA THR A 15 -6.79 -5.39 -4.75
C THR A 15 -7.21 -5.56 -6.21
N ASN A 16 -8.07 -4.67 -6.70
CA ASN A 16 -8.43 -4.58 -8.11
C ASN A 16 -7.80 -3.37 -8.83
N LEU A 17 -7.17 -2.44 -8.10
CA LEU A 17 -6.62 -1.20 -8.66
C LEU A 17 -7.63 -0.51 -9.60
N GLU A 18 -8.84 -0.33 -9.11
CA GLU A 18 -10.02 0.10 -9.87
C GLU A 18 -9.94 1.52 -10.42
N ASP A 19 -9.17 2.41 -9.76
CA ASP A 19 -9.04 3.81 -10.13
C ASP A 19 -7.63 4.16 -10.58
N ARG A 20 -7.51 5.24 -11.35
CA ARG A 20 -6.23 5.73 -11.87
C ARG A 20 -6.16 7.26 -11.88
N ASP A 21 -5.14 7.78 -11.21
CA ASP A 21 -4.64 9.12 -11.46
C ASP A 21 -3.72 9.11 -12.69
N THR A 22 -4.23 9.65 -13.81
CA THR A 22 -3.51 9.68 -15.08
C THR A 22 -2.34 10.65 -15.10
N GLY A 23 -2.36 11.70 -14.26
CA GLY A 23 -1.30 12.70 -14.18
C GLY A 23 -0.05 12.17 -13.46
N MET A 24 -0.24 11.29 -12.46
CA MET A 24 0.84 10.75 -11.63
C MET A 24 1.16 9.27 -11.91
N SER A 25 0.40 8.63 -12.80
CA SER A 25 0.48 7.17 -13.05
C SER A 25 0.31 6.33 -11.78
N VAL A 26 -0.54 6.81 -10.87
CA VAL A 26 -0.90 6.12 -9.63
C VAL A 26 -2.21 5.39 -9.83
N TYR A 27 -2.23 4.12 -9.48
CA TYR A 27 -3.42 3.28 -9.44
C TYR A 27 -3.87 3.11 -8.01
N MET A 28 -5.17 3.19 -7.79
CA MET A 28 -5.78 3.21 -6.46
C MET A 28 -6.89 2.16 -6.41
N GLY A 29 -7.14 1.64 -5.21
CA GLY A 29 -8.28 0.76 -5.01
C GLY A 29 -8.40 0.26 -3.58
N VAL A 30 -9.47 -0.49 -3.35
CA VAL A 30 -9.72 -1.14 -2.07
C VAL A 30 -8.71 -2.27 -1.88
N PHE A 31 -8.04 -2.24 -0.74
CA PHE A 31 -7.19 -3.31 -0.26
C PHE A 31 -8.00 -4.25 0.62
N ASN A 32 -7.99 -5.54 0.27
CA ASN A 32 -8.66 -6.58 1.03
C ASN A 32 -7.59 -7.43 1.73
N PRO A 33 -7.37 -7.20 3.03
CA PRO A 33 -6.29 -7.84 3.77
C PRO A 33 -6.58 -9.33 3.97
N THR A 34 -5.50 -10.09 4.10
CA THR A 34 -5.52 -11.43 4.69
C THR A 34 -5.16 -11.34 6.18
N PRO A 35 -5.31 -12.40 6.98
CA PRO A 35 -4.86 -12.38 8.38
C PRO A 35 -3.37 -12.03 8.53
N SER A 36 -2.52 -12.38 7.57
CA SER A 36 -1.10 -12.02 7.54
C SER A 36 -0.85 -10.51 7.56
N TYR A 37 -1.81 -9.70 7.11
CA TYR A 37 -1.69 -8.24 7.15
C TYR A 37 -1.61 -7.71 8.58
N ASP A 38 -2.19 -8.40 9.55
CA ASP A 38 -2.23 -7.95 10.94
C ASP A 38 -0.81 -7.78 11.54
N ASP A 39 0.17 -8.53 11.04
CA ASP A 39 1.60 -8.39 11.40
C ASP A 39 2.19 -7.05 10.95
N PHE A 40 1.64 -6.45 9.89
CA PHE A 40 2.10 -5.20 9.27
C PHE A 40 1.17 -4.02 9.55
N ARG A 41 -0.07 -4.27 9.97
CA ARG A 41 -1.10 -3.24 10.23
C ARG A 41 -0.58 -2.07 11.08
N PRO A 42 0.12 -2.29 12.22
CA PRO A 42 0.60 -1.17 13.05
C PRO A 42 1.56 -0.24 12.29
N PHE A 43 2.32 -0.78 11.33
CA PHE A 43 3.21 0.04 10.51
C PHE A 43 2.41 0.92 9.54
N PHE A 44 1.44 0.37 8.81
CA PHE A 44 0.65 1.16 7.87
C PHE A 44 -0.23 2.22 8.55
N GLN A 45 -0.74 1.94 9.75
CA GLN A 45 -1.47 2.92 10.57
C GLN A 45 -0.59 4.10 11.00
N SER A 46 0.71 3.86 11.24
CA SER A 46 1.65 4.90 11.67
C SER A 46 1.87 6.02 10.64
N TYR A 47 1.62 5.75 9.35
CA TYR A 47 1.70 6.77 8.30
C TYR A 47 0.75 7.94 8.57
N LEU A 48 -0.49 7.63 8.94
CA LEU A 48 -1.50 8.65 9.25
C LEU A 48 -1.15 9.42 10.52
N ASP A 49 -0.50 8.78 11.49
CA ASP A 49 0.04 9.46 12.67
C ASP A 49 1.16 10.45 12.30
N CYS A 50 2.07 10.08 11.39
CA CYS A 50 3.09 10.99 10.90
C CYS A 50 2.48 12.16 10.11
N ASN A 51 1.49 11.90 9.25
CA ASN A 51 0.87 12.91 8.40
C ASN A 51 -0.06 13.86 9.19
N SER A 52 -0.79 13.35 10.18
CA SER A 52 -1.78 14.12 10.96
C SER A 52 -1.14 15.15 11.91
N LYS A 53 0.08 14.90 12.37
CA LYS A 53 0.78 15.81 13.30
C LYS A 53 1.29 17.10 12.63
N GLY A 54 1.10 17.26 11.31
CA GLY A 54 1.61 18.42 10.56
C GLY A 54 3.12 18.59 10.68
N ILE A 55 3.83 17.50 11.00
CA ILE A 55 5.26 17.52 11.28
C ILE A 55 5.98 17.70 9.95
N SER A 56 6.39 18.94 9.73
CA SER A 56 7.39 19.39 8.77
C SER A 56 8.83 18.91 9.12
N ASP A 57 8.96 18.00 10.08
CA ASP A 57 10.21 17.39 10.49
C ASP A 57 10.36 16.03 9.78
N ASN A 58 11.08 16.06 8.66
CA ASN A 58 11.19 14.96 7.70
C ASN A 58 11.67 13.63 8.28
N GLN A 59 12.27 13.59 9.48
CA GLN A 59 12.94 12.38 9.99
C GLN A 59 12.02 11.18 10.27
N GLU A 60 10.84 11.41 10.86
CA GLU A 60 9.89 10.30 11.14
C GLU A 60 9.30 9.75 9.84
N LEU A 61 9.02 10.65 8.89
CA LEU A 61 8.48 10.29 7.57
C LEU A 61 9.55 9.61 6.70
N ASP A 62 10.79 10.07 6.75
CA ASP A 62 11.93 9.44 6.09
C ASP A 62 12.17 8.02 6.66
N ALA A 63 12.12 7.87 7.98
CA ALA A 63 12.22 6.56 8.63
C ALA A 63 11.06 5.63 8.25
N PHE A 64 9.85 6.18 8.11
CA PHE A 64 8.71 5.44 7.60
C PHE A 64 8.97 4.95 6.16
N PHE A 65 9.40 5.82 5.25
CA PHE A 65 9.66 5.44 3.86
C PHE A 65 10.82 4.45 3.72
N GLN A 66 11.90 4.61 4.47
CA GLN A 66 12.99 3.62 4.50
C GLN A 66 12.49 2.25 4.96
N LYS A 67 11.61 2.21 5.97
CA LYS A 67 11.01 0.97 6.43
C LYS A 67 10.03 0.41 5.39
N LEU A 68 9.24 1.25 4.71
CA LEU A 68 8.34 0.85 3.64
C LEU A 68 9.11 0.16 2.50
N GLU A 69 10.23 0.74 2.07
CA GLU A 69 11.12 0.13 1.09
C GLU A 69 11.65 -1.23 1.57
N SER A 70 12.03 -1.35 2.85
CA SER A 70 12.54 -2.61 3.41
C SER A 70 11.51 -3.74 3.48
N LEU A 71 10.21 -3.42 3.45
CA LEU A 71 9.15 -4.43 3.42
C LEU A 71 9.11 -5.18 2.08
N GLY A 72 9.75 -4.66 1.03
CA GLY A 72 9.77 -5.30 -0.28
C GLY A 72 8.35 -5.51 -0.82
N LEU A 73 7.51 -4.47 -0.74
CA LEU A 73 6.14 -4.57 -1.21
C LEU A 73 6.13 -4.85 -2.71
N SER A 74 5.27 -5.78 -3.13
CA SER A 74 5.06 -6.09 -4.55
C SER A 74 3.60 -6.39 -4.83
N ILE A 75 3.21 -6.19 -6.09
CA ILE A 75 1.89 -6.55 -6.62
C ILE A 75 2.09 -7.59 -7.71
N GLN A 76 1.33 -8.68 -7.66
CA GLN A 76 1.39 -9.78 -8.62
C GLN A 76 0.01 -10.05 -9.22
N ARG A 77 -0.02 -10.39 -10.51
CA ARG A 77 -1.20 -11.00 -11.15
C ARG A 77 -1.26 -12.50 -10.84
N ASP A 78 -2.41 -13.10 -11.14
CA ASP A 78 -2.54 -14.56 -11.18
C ASP A 78 -1.42 -15.21 -11.99
N GLY A 79 -0.84 -16.28 -11.44
CA GLY A 79 0.33 -16.95 -12.01
C GLY A 79 1.68 -16.38 -11.56
N GLY A 80 1.70 -15.46 -10.60
CA GLY A 80 2.93 -14.96 -9.96
C GLY A 80 3.70 -13.95 -10.80
N ILE A 81 3.03 -13.29 -11.75
CA ILE A 81 3.65 -12.27 -12.59
C ILE A 81 3.66 -10.94 -11.84
N GLU A 82 4.84 -10.49 -11.44
CA GLU A 82 5.02 -9.21 -10.76
C GLU A 82 4.74 -8.01 -11.69
N ILE A 83 4.05 -7.01 -11.15
CA ILE A 83 3.73 -5.74 -11.80
C ILE A 83 4.81 -4.74 -11.38
N PRO A 84 5.59 -4.18 -12.31
CA PRO A 84 6.63 -3.22 -11.97
C PRO A 84 6.03 -1.95 -11.36
N THR A 85 6.32 -1.71 -10.09
CA THR A 85 5.91 -0.52 -9.34
C THR A 85 7.12 0.24 -8.84
N SER A 86 7.06 1.58 -8.80
CA SER A 86 8.09 2.39 -8.14
C SER A 86 7.87 2.45 -6.63
N TRP A 87 6.61 2.51 -6.19
CA TRP A 87 6.22 2.47 -4.79
C TRP A 87 4.80 1.92 -4.65
N ILE A 88 4.53 1.36 -3.47
CA ILE A 88 3.22 0.87 -3.04
C ILE A 88 3.01 1.39 -1.63
N GLN A 89 1.82 1.91 -1.34
CA GLN A 89 1.42 2.35 -0.01
C GLN A 89 0.02 1.82 0.29
N ILE A 90 -0.18 1.33 1.52
CA ILE A 90 -1.49 0.94 2.04
C ILE A 90 -1.88 1.95 3.11
N PHE A 91 -3.06 2.55 2.96
CA PHE A 91 -3.65 3.45 3.93
C PHE A 91 -4.67 2.68 4.77
N ASP A 92 -4.40 2.60 6.07
CA ASP A 92 -5.30 1.99 7.06
C ASP A 92 -5.86 3.07 7.97
N TYR A 93 -7.10 3.49 7.70
CA TYR A 93 -7.79 4.54 8.46
C TYR A 93 -8.52 4.02 9.70
N SER A 94 -8.48 2.71 9.99
CA SER A 94 -9.32 2.08 11.01
C SER A 94 -9.09 2.62 12.43
N THR A 95 -7.91 3.16 12.70
CA THR A 95 -7.58 3.81 13.99
C THR A 95 -7.96 5.29 14.05
N HIS A 96 -8.21 5.93 12.91
CA HIS A 96 -8.38 7.38 12.80
C HIS A 96 -9.83 7.80 12.52
N ILE A 97 -10.61 6.93 11.85
CA ILE A 97 -12.00 7.20 11.50
C ILE A 97 -12.89 6.11 12.12
N PRO A 98 -13.63 6.42 13.21
CA PRO A 98 -14.49 5.44 13.85
C PRO A 98 -15.53 4.85 12.90
N GLY A 99 -15.51 3.53 12.72
CA GLY A 99 -16.43 2.80 11.84
C GLY A 99 -15.93 2.64 10.40
N ASP A 100 -14.83 3.29 10.04
CA ASP A 100 -14.14 3.05 8.79
C ASP A 100 -13.25 1.81 8.93
N ASN A 101 -13.46 0.83 8.07
CA ASN A 101 -12.62 -0.36 7.97
C ASN A 101 -12.12 -0.54 6.53
N GLU A 102 -12.29 0.48 5.68
CA GLU A 102 -11.83 0.44 4.31
C GLU A 102 -10.33 0.74 4.30
N LEU A 103 -9.60 -0.22 3.78
CA LEU A 103 -8.18 -0.08 3.51
C LEU A 103 -8.03 0.32 2.05
N GLU A 104 -7.19 1.30 1.80
CA GLU A 104 -6.90 1.77 0.44
C GLU A 104 -5.46 1.41 0.07
N ILE A 105 -5.22 0.99 -1.16
CA ILE A 105 -3.86 0.78 -1.69
C ILE A 105 -3.63 1.70 -2.87
N HIS A 106 -2.48 2.37 -2.84
CA HIS A 106 -1.97 3.18 -3.93
C HIS A 106 -0.69 2.57 -4.45
N ALA A 107 -0.56 2.46 -5.77
CA ALA A 107 0.62 1.94 -6.42
C ALA A 107 0.97 2.79 -7.64
N GLN A 108 2.20 3.30 -7.69
CA GLN A 108 2.70 3.91 -8.91
C GLN A 108 3.28 2.82 -9.81
N VAL A 109 2.60 2.59 -10.94
CA VAL A 109 2.94 1.52 -11.88
C VAL A 109 3.84 2.08 -12.98
N ILE A 110 5.02 1.47 -13.14
CA ILE A 110 6.03 1.90 -14.11
C ILE A 110 5.61 1.52 -15.54
N ASP A 111 5.04 0.32 -15.71
CA ASP A 111 4.58 -0.20 -16.99
C ASP A 111 3.08 -0.57 -16.93
N PRO A 112 2.17 0.37 -17.25
CA PRO A 112 0.74 0.12 -17.29
C PRO A 112 0.29 -1.02 -18.20
N SER A 113 1.10 -1.46 -19.17
CA SER A 113 0.75 -2.61 -20.02
C SER A 113 0.73 -3.94 -19.24
N LYS A 114 1.28 -3.92 -18.02
CA LYS A 114 1.33 -5.05 -17.08
C LYS A 114 0.19 -5.07 -16.07
N LEU A 115 -0.81 -4.19 -16.19
CA LEU A 115 -2.06 -4.20 -15.40
C LEU A 115 -3.16 -5.00 -16.09
#